data_AF-I4EI12-F1
#
_entry.id   AF-I4EI12-F1
#
_cell.length_a   1.000
_cell.length_b   1.000
_cell.length_c   1.000
_cell.angle_alpha   90.00
_cell.angle_beta   90.00
_cell.angle_gamma   90.00
#
_symmetry.space_group_name_H-M   'P 1'
#
loop_
_entity.id
_entity.type
_entity.pdbx_description
1 polymer ?
#
loop_
_entity_poly.entity_id
_entity_poly.type
_entity_poly.pdbx_seq_one_letter_code
_entity_poly.pdbx_strand_id
1 'polypeptide(L)'
;MSPLGIGLIIVYIVYEVLILYLYGRRGRWSGFVGWTLLVGAAMGFTFGVAGAFPWGGLVFLGITVVGFLLVVVDVVARGRRRRR
;
A
#
# COMPACT_ATOMS: atom_id res chain seq x y z
N MET A 1 -11.50 15.16 -14.07
CA MET A 1 -11.44 14.25 -12.91
C MET A 1 -12.87 13.94 -12.50
N SER A 2 -13.28 12.66 -12.44
CA SER A 2 -14.68 12.31 -12.13
C SER A 2 -14.98 12.46 -10.62
N PRO A 3 -16.23 12.71 -10.22
CA PRO A 3 -16.63 12.74 -8.80
C PRO A 3 -16.22 11.45 -8.06
N LEU A 4 -16.31 10.31 -8.76
CA LEU A 4 -15.87 8.99 -8.29
C LEU A 4 -14.35 8.96 -8.00
N GLY A 5 -13.53 9.55 -8.88
CA GLY A 5 -12.09 9.65 -8.68
C GLY A 5 -11.69 10.52 -7.50
N ILE A 6 -12.39 11.65 -7.29
CA ILE A 6 -12.17 12.52 -6.13
C ILE A 6 -12.56 11.79 -4.84
N GLY A 7 -13.70 11.09 -4.83
CA GLY A 7 -14.13 10.29 -3.69
C GLY A 7 -13.12 9.19 -3.32
N LEU A 8 -12.59 8.48 -4.31
CA LEU A 8 -11.56 7.47 -4.10
C LEU A 8 -10.28 8.05 -3.49
N ILE A 9 -9.83 9.22 -3.95
CA ILE A 9 -8.65 9.89 -3.39
C ILE A 9 -8.87 10.29 -1.93
N ILE A 10 -10.05 10.82 -1.59
CA ILE A 10 -10.38 11.15 -0.20
C ILE A 10 -10.35 9.89 0.67
N VAL A 11 -10.97 8.79 0.20
CA VAL A 11 -10.94 7.50 0.91
C VAL A 11 -9.51 7.00 1.08
N TYR A 12 -8.66 7.14 0.06
CA TYR A 12 -7.26 6.76 0.14
C TYR A 12 -6.47 7.58 1.16
N ILE A 13 -6.66 8.90 1.20
CA ILE A 13 -6.02 9.76 2.21
C ILE A 13 -6.45 9.36 3.62
N VAL A 14 -7.74 9.15 3.84
CA VAL A 14 -8.27 8.69 5.14
C VAL A 14 -7.70 7.32 5.50
N TYR A 15 -7.59 6.42 4.54
CA TYR A 15 -6.96 5.11 4.69
C TYR A 15 -5.50 5.25 5.14
N GLU A 16 -4.69 6.07 4.45
CA GLU A 16 -3.27 6.32 4.79
C GLU A 16 -3.11 6.85 6.21
N VAL A 17 -3.93 7.82 6.62
CA VAL A 17 -3.92 8.36 7.99
C VAL A 17 -4.25 7.28 9.01
N LEU A 18 -5.26 6.44 8.73
CA LEU A 18 -5.67 5.35 9.62
C LEU A 18 -4.56 4.30 9.76
N ILE A 19 -3.96 3.85 8.66
CA ILE A 19 -2.89 2.85 8.71
C ILE A 19 -1.64 3.43 9.37
N LEU A 20 -1.28 4.68 9.09
CA LEU A 20 -0.17 5.36 9.74
C LEU A 20 -0.37 5.40 11.26
N TYR A 21 -1.58 5.75 11.72
CA TYR A 21 -1.90 5.76 13.14
C TYR A 21 -1.80 4.35 13.77
N LEU A 22 -2.38 3.33 13.12
CA LEU A 22 -2.41 1.96 13.64
C LEU A 22 -1.03 1.29 13.68
N TYR A 23 -0.23 1.50 12.63
CA TYR A 23 1.08 0.87 12.47
C TYR A 23 2.19 1.70 13.13
N GLY A 24 2.15 3.02 13.03
CA GLY A 24 3.10 3.94 13.66
C GLY A 24 3.12 3.80 15.19
N ARG A 25 1.95 3.71 15.84
CA ARG A 25 1.85 3.51 17.29
C ARG A 25 2.47 2.19 17.78
N ARG A 26 2.62 1.21 16.89
CA ARG A 26 3.20 -0.12 17.20
C ARG A 26 4.64 -0.28 16.73
N GLY A 27 5.25 0.78 16.17
CA GLY A 27 6.57 0.72 15.55
C GLY A 27 6.65 -0.20 14.32
N ARG A 28 5.51 -0.45 13.66
CA ARG A 28 5.38 -1.43 12.56
C ARG A 28 5.43 -0.75 11.20
N TRP A 29 6.52 -0.02 10.96
CA TRP A 29 6.69 0.78 9.75
C TRP A 29 6.71 -0.05 8.47
N SER A 30 7.22 -1.29 8.52
CA SER A 30 7.20 -2.21 7.36
C SER A 30 5.77 -2.54 6.93
N GLY A 31 4.87 -2.80 7.88
CA GLY A 31 3.46 -3.06 7.57
C GLY A 31 2.76 -1.84 6.98
N PHE A 32 3.02 -0.64 7.52
CA PHE A 32 2.51 0.62 6.96
C PHE A 32 2.93 0.78 5.50
N VAL A 33 4.25 0.78 5.25
CA VAL A 33 4.80 0.97 3.89
C VAL A 33 4.29 -0.12 2.95
N GLY A 34 4.22 -1.37 3.39
CA GLY A 34 3.70 -2.46 2.58
C GLY A 34 2.25 -2.23 2.12
N TRP A 35 1.38 -1.79 3.03
CA TRP A 35 -0.02 -1.47 2.71
C TRP A 35 -0.14 -0.24 1.80
N THR A 36 0.60 0.82 2.07
CA THR A 36 0.64 2.02 1.21
C THR A 36 1.06 1.67 -0.22
N LEU A 37 2.09 0.82 -0.40
CA LEU A 37 2.53 0.40 -1.73
C LEU A 37 1.49 -0.46 -2.45
N LEU A 38 0.82 -1.38 -1.74
CA LEU A 38 -0.21 -2.23 -2.35
C LEU A 38 -1.44 -1.43 -2.78
N VAL A 39 -1.98 -0.59 -1.88
CA VAL A 39 -3.18 0.21 -2.17
C VAL A 39 -2.85 1.32 -3.16
N GLY A 40 -1.69 1.96 -3.03
CA GLY A 40 -1.19 2.93 -4.00
C GLY A 40 -0.99 2.34 -5.40
N ALA A 41 -0.47 1.11 -5.50
CA ALA A 41 -0.37 0.42 -6.79
C ALA A 41 -1.74 0.11 -7.39
N ALA A 42 -2.69 -0.38 -6.58
CA ALA A 42 -4.05 -0.65 -7.01
C ALA A 42 -4.75 0.63 -7.50
N MET A 43 -4.55 1.76 -6.80
CA MET A 43 -5.02 3.07 -7.25
C MET A 43 -4.38 3.48 -8.56
N GLY A 44 -3.06 3.38 -8.68
CA GLY A 44 -2.32 3.72 -9.90
C GLY A 44 -2.80 2.93 -11.12
N PHE A 45 -3.11 1.64 -10.95
CA PHE A 45 -3.76 0.83 -11.98
C PHE A 45 -5.18 1.31 -12.29
N THR A 46 -6.00 1.57 -11.28
CA THR A 46 -7.40 2.00 -11.43
C THR A 46 -7.53 3.34 -12.15
N PHE A 47 -6.60 4.26 -11.91
CA PHE A 47 -6.56 5.57 -12.58
C PHE A 47 -5.80 5.56 -13.92
N GLY A 48 -5.34 4.39 -14.39
CA GLY A 48 -4.64 4.26 -15.67
C GLY A 48 -3.22 4.83 -15.68
N VAL A 49 -2.64 5.16 -14.52
CA VAL A 49 -1.26 5.67 -14.40
C VAL A 49 -0.26 4.65 -14.93
N ALA A 50 -0.53 3.36 -14.76
CA ALA A 50 0.27 2.28 -15.34
C ALA A 50 0.31 2.28 -16.88
N GLY A 51 -0.66 2.92 -17.54
CA GLY A 51 -0.69 3.09 -18.99
C GLY A 51 0.01 4.36 -19.49
N ALA A 52 0.48 5.23 -18.60
CA ALA A 52 1.09 6.51 -18.98
C ALA A 52 2.51 6.37 -19.56
N PHE A 53 3.15 5.21 -19.41
CA PHE A 53 4.49 4.95 -19.93
C PHE A 53 4.68 3.45 -20.28
N PRO A 54 5.60 3.10 -21.21
CA PRO A 54 5.73 1.74 -21.74
C PRO A 54 6.01 0.67 -20.67
N TRP A 55 6.71 1.06 -19.61
CA TRP A 55 7.13 0.18 -18.52
C TRP A 55 6.20 0.23 -17.31
N GLY A 56 5.07 0.94 -17.39
CA GLY A 56 4.22 1.20 -16.22
C GLY A 56 3.71 -0.07 -15.56
N GLY A 57 3.26 -1.05 -16.35
CA GLY A 57 2.89 -2.36 -15.81
C GLY A 57 3.99 -3.04 -14.99
N LEU A 58 5.24 -3.00 -15.46
CA LEU A 58 6.40 -3.58 -14.76
C LEU A 58 6.75 -2.81 -13.47
N VAL A 59 6.69 -1.48 -13.51
CA VAL A 59 6.93 -0.63 -12.33
C VAL A 59 5.90 -0.93 -11.25
N PHE A 60 4.61 -0.92 -11.61
CA PHE A 60 3.55 -1.20 -10.65
C PHE A 60 3.58 -2.65 -10.15
N LEU A 61 3.92 -3.62 -10.99
CA LEU A 61 4.18 -4.99 -10.56
C LEU A 61 5.32 -5.05 -9.53
N GLY A 62 6.43 -4.34 -9.77
CA GLY A 62 7.53 -4.24 -8.81
C GLY A 62 7.09 -3.63 -7.48
N ILE A 63 6.32 -2.55 -7.52
CA ILE A 63 5.72 -1.92 -6.33
C ILE A 63 4.84 -2.91 -5.57
N THR A 64 3.99 -3.67 -6.29
CA THR A 64 3.12 -4.70 -5.68
C THR A 64 3.93 -5.80 -5.02
N VAL A 65 4.98 -6.32 -5.67
CA VAL A 65 5.85 -7.37 -5.12
C VAL A 65 6.55 -6.88 -3.85
N VAL A 66 7.14 -5.67 -3.89
CA VAL A 66 7.82 -5.08 -2.73
C VAL A 66 6.83 -4.84 -1.59
N GLY A 67 5.67 -4.26 -1.89
CA GLY A 67 4.61 -4.04 -0.91
C GLY A 67 4.16 -5.34 -0.25
N PHE A 68 3.95 -6.39 -1.04
CA PHE A 68 3.60 -7.71 -0.55
C PHE A 68 4.67 -8.30 0.38
N LEU A 69 5.95 -8.24 -0.02
CA LEU A 69 7.05 -8.73 0.80
C LEU A 69 7.13 -8.01 2.16
N LEU A 70 6.93 -6.69 2.18
CA LEU A 70 6.92 -5.91 3.42
C LEU A 70 5.76 -6.30 4.35
N VAL A 71 4.56 -6.55 3.79
CA VAL A 71 3.43 -7.07 4.56
C VAL A 71 3.74 -8.46 5.10
N VAL A 72 4.32 -9.35 4.30
CA VAL A 72 4.73 -10.69 4.74
C VAL A 72 5.73 -10.61 5.89
N VAL A 73 6.77 -9.78 5.78
CA VAL A 73 7.76 -9.56 6.85
C VAL A 73 7.09 -9.08 8.14
N ASP A 74 6.18 -8.12 8.05
CA ASP A 74 5.44 -7.61 9.21
C ASP A 74 4.55 -8.68 9.86
N VAL A 75 3.85 -9.50 9.06
CA VAL A 75 3.03 -10.62 9.54
C VAL A 75 3.89 -11.69 10.21
N VAL A 76 5.01 -12.09 9.59
CA VAL A 76 5.94 -13.09 10.12
C VAL A 76 6.59 -12.60 11.42
N ALA A 77 7.01 -11.34 11.47
CA ALA A 77 7.56 -10.73 12.68
C ALA A 77 6.54 -10.76 13.84
N ARG A 78 5.26 -10.54 13.54
CA ARG A 78 4.18 -10.62 14.52
C ARG A 78 3.92 -12.05 15.01
N GLY A 79 3.97 -13.02 14.09
CA GLY A 79 3.87 -14.45 14.40
C GLY A 79 4.98 -14.91 15.34
N ARG A 80 6.21 -14.44 15.14
CA ARG A 80 7.35 -14.74 16.02
C ARG A 80 7.20 -14.15 17.42
N ARG A 81 6.69 -12.90 17.55
CA ARG A 81 6.47 -12.25 18.86
C ARG A 81 5.35 -12.88 19.69
N ARG A 82 4.39 -13.58 19.07
CA ARG A 82 3.32 -14.30 19.80
C ARG A 82 3.71 -15.69 20.27
N ARG A 83 4.76 -16.27 19.69
CA ARG A 83 5.28 -17.60 20.04
C ARG A 83 6.40 -17.57 21.07
N ARG A 84 6.92 -16.38 21.38
CA ARG A 84 7.82 -16.12 22.51
C ARG A 84 7.01 -15.53 23.64
#